data_AF-A0A9D6SE93-F1
#
_entry.id   AF-A0A9D6SE93-F1
#
_cell.length_a   1.000
_cell.length_b   1.000
_cell.length_c   1.000
_cell.angle_alpha   90.00
_cell.angle_beta   90.00
_cell.angle_gamma   90.00
#
_symmetry.space_group_name_H-M   'P 1'
#
loop_
_entity.id
_entity.type
_entity.pdbx_description
1 polymer ?
#
loop_
_entity_poly.entity_id
_entity_poly.type
_entity_poly.pdbx_seq_one_letter_code
_entity_poly.pdbx_strand_id
1 'polypeptide(L)' 'MPPRSPKLNGRVDRANRTHTEAFYELTPCSLSIAELNRELQNWERTYNTVRPHQALAYLTPQPFLAQSSSYRKELECH' A
#
# COMPACT_ATOMS: atom_id res chain seq x y z
N MET A 1 1.30 19.52 -5.67
CA MET A 1 2.04 19.36 -4.40
C MET A 1 3.04 20.50 -4.27
N PRO A 2 3.24 21.08 -3.08
CA PRO A 2 4.28 22.08 -2.92
C PRO A 2 5.66 21.40 -3.09
N PRO A 3 6.56 21.96 -3.91
CA PRO A 3 7.90 21.40 -4.09
C PRO A 3 8.72 21.58 -2.81
N ARG A 4 9.59 20.59 -2.49
CA ARG A 4 10.63 20.62 -1.44
C ARG A 4 10.21 20.37 0.02
N SER A 5 9.34 19.39 0.28
CA SER A 5 9.16 18.86 1.64
C SER A 5 9.49 17.37 1.73
N PRO A 6 10.80 16.98 1.75
CA PRO A 6 11.23 15.58 1.80
C PRO A 6 10.64 14.78 2.96
N LYS A 7 10.41 15.46 4.10
CA LYS A 7 9.83 14.86 5.31
C LYS A 7 8.38 14.38 5.15
N LEU A 8 7.65 14.85 4.15
CA LEU A 8 6.23 14.48 3.94
C LEU A 8 6.03 13.29 3.01
N ASN A 9 7.06 12.88 2.25
CA ASN A 9 6.91 11.86 1.21
C ASN A 9 7.45 10.48 1.60
N GLY A 10 8.14 10.33 2.74
CA GLY A 10 8.80 9.06 3.08
C GLY A 10 7.89 7.82 3.07
N ARG A 11 6.59 7.98 3.40
CA ARG A 11 5.61 6.89 3.29
C ARG A 11 5.28 6.53 1.84
N VAL A 12 5.11 7.53 0.98
CA VAL A 12 4.87 7.35 -0.46
C VAL A 12 6.11 6.77 -1.12
N ASP A 13 7.29 7.30 -0.79
CA ASP A 13 8.56 6.83 -1.32
C ASP A 13 8.83 5.38 -0.92
N ARG A 14 8.53 4.99 0.34
CA ARG A 14 8.65 3.60 0.78
C ARG A 14 7.65 2.69 0.07
N ALA A 15 6.41 3.15 -0.14
CA ALA A 15 5.42 2.39 -0.90
C ALA A 15 5.90 2.17 -2.34
N ASN A 16 6.29 3.22 -3.04
CA ASN A 16 6.83 3.15 -4.40
C ASN A 16 8.02 2.20 -4.50
N ARG A 17 8.97 2.29 -3.57
CA ARG A 17 10.11 1.37 -3.49
C ARG A 17 9.66 -0.08 -3.32
N THR A 18 8.66 -0.34 -2.48
CA THR A 18 8.10 -1.69 -2.29
C THR A 18 7.45 -2.21 -3.58
N HIS A 19 6.71 -1.37 -4.33
CA HIS A 19 6.17 -1.76 -5.63
C HIS A 19 7.29 -2.11 -6.63
N THR A 20 8.37 -1.33 -6.67
CA THR A 20 9.53 -1.62 -7.52
C THR A 20 10.16 -2.96 -7.16
N GLU A 21 10.58 -3.13 -5.90
CA GLU A 21 11.32 -4.31 -5.43
C GLU A 21 10.48 -5.59 -5.44
N ALA A 22 9.15 -5.51 -5.27
CA ALA A 22 8.30 -6.68 -5.08
C ALA A 22 7.33 -7.00 -6.23
N PHE A 23 7.11 -6.07 -7.17
CA PHE A 23 6.30 -6.31 -8.36
C PHE A 23 7.13 -6.18 -9.63
N TYR A 24 7.66 -5.00 -9.92
CA TYR A 24 8.31 -4.72 -11.20
C TYR A 24 9.63 -5.47 -11.41
N GLU A 25 10.40 -5.72 -10.35
CA GLU A 25 11.68 -6.44 -10.45
C GLU A 25 11.52 -7.97 -10.42
N LEU A 26 10.40 -8.48 -9.88
CA LEU A 26 10.22 -9.92 -9.62
C LEU A 26 9.15 -10.58 -10.50
N THR A 27 8.26 -9.80 -11.10
CA THR A 27 7.20 -10.32 -11.95
C THR A 27 7.60 -10.14 -13.40
N PRO A 28 7.59 -11.20 -14.23
CA PRO A 28 7.72 -11.04 -15.67
C PRO A 28 6.51 -10.26 -16.19
N CYS A 29 6.67 -8.94 -16.34
CA CYS A 29 5.60 -8.05 -16.76
C CYS A 29 5.27 -8.25 -18.25
N SER A 30 3.98 -8.26 -18.57
CA SER A 30 3.54 -8.17 -19.96
C SER A 30 3.99 -6.85 -20.63
N LEU A 31 4.29 -6.88 -21.93
CA LEU A 31 4.58 -5.68 -22.72
C LEU A 31 3.32 -4.84 -23.03
N SER A 32 2.14 -5.43 -22.89
CA SER A 32 0.86 -4.74 -23.06
C SER A 32 0.48 -4.00 -21.78
N ILE A 33 0.20 -2.71 -21.89
CA ILE A 33 -0.27 -1.88 -20.76
C ILE A 33 -1.56 -2.44 -20.15
N ALA A 34 -2.46 -2.99 -20.97
CA ALA A 34 -3.72 -3.55 -20.48
C ALA A 34 -3.50 -4.80 -19.62
N GLU A 35 -2.55 -5.65 -19.98
CA GLU A 35 -2.17 -6.83 -19.21
C GLU A 35 -1.46 -6.43 -17.92
N LEU A 36 -0.49 -5.51 -18.02
CA LEU A 36 0.29 -5.02 -16.89
C LEU A 36 -0.61 -4.40 -15.82
N ASN A 37 -1.62 -3.62 -16.22
CA ASN A 37 -2.58 -3.03 -15.30
C ASN A 37 -3.40 -4.09 -14.55
N ARG A 38 -3.77 -5.20 -15.21
CA ARG A 38 -4.49 -6.31 -14.54
C ARG A 38 -3.60 -7.04 -13.54
N GLU A 39 -2.34 -7.29 -13.91
CA GLU A 39 -1.35 -7.91 -13.03
C GLU A 39 -1.09 -7.04 -11.79
N LEU A 40 -0.93 -5.73 -12.01
CA LEU A 40 -0.73 -4.75 -10.93
C LEU A 40 -1.93 -4.71 -9.98
N GLN A 41 -3.17 -4.68 -10.50
CA GLN A 41 -4.38 -4.70 -9.66
C GLN A 41 -4.48 -5.98 -8.82
N ASN A 42 -4.12 -7.14 -9.39
CA ASN A 42 -4.12 -8.41 -8.66
C ASN A 42 -3.04 -8.42 -7.57
N TRP A 43 -1.87 -7.87 -7.86
CA TRP A 43 -0.79 -7.72 -6.88
C TRP A 43 -1.21 -6.78 -5.74
N GLU A 44 -1.80 -5.62 -6.06
CA GLU A 44 -2.30 -4.66 -5.07
C GLU A 44 -3.38 -5.26 -4.17
N ARG A 45 -4.30 -6.05 -4.74
CA ARG A 45 -5.30 -6.79 -3.97
C ARG A 45 -4.61 -7.71 -2.96
N THR A 46 -3.64 -8.50 -3.42
CA THR A 46 -2.89 -9.41 -2.55
C THR A 46 -2.15 -8.65 -1.44
N TYR A 47 -1.47 -7.56 -1.78
CA TYR A 47 -0.76 -6.72 -0.82
C TYR A 47 -1.68 -6.12 0.25
N ASN A 48 -2.86 -5.66 -0.17
CA ASN A 48 -3.81 -4.93 0.68
C ASN A 48 -4.73 -5.83 1.51
N THR A 49 -4.97 -7.08 1.10
CA THR A 49 -5.96 -7.95 1.75
C THR A 49 -5.41 -9.29 2.23
N VAL A 50 -4.31 -9.79 1.66
CA VAL A 50 -3.75 -11.12 1.97
C VAL A 50 -2.43 -11.03 2.73
N ARG A 51 -1.54 -10.10 2.36
CA ARG A 51 -0.18 -10.02 2.93
C ARG A 51 -0.18 -9.36 4.33
N PRO A 52 0.19 -10.07 5.41
CA PRO A 52 0.32 -9.48 6.72
C PRO A 52 1.57 -8.58 6.80
N HIS A 53 1.48 -7.47 7.51
CA HIS A 53 2.60 -6.53 7.68
C HIS A 53 2.99 -6.44 9.15
N GLN A 54 4.26 -6.73 9.47
CA GLN A 54 4.77 -6.67 10.84
C GLN A 54 4.55 -5.31 11.51
N ALA A 55 4.75 -4.22 10.75
CA ALA A 55 4.52 -2.85 11.23
C ALA A 55 3.04 -2.55 11.55
N LEU A 56 2.10 -3.38 11.07
CA LEU A 56 0.67 -3.27 11.33
C LEU A 56 0.19 -4.37 12.29
N ALA A 57 1.05 -4.84 13.20
CA ALA A 57 0.76 -5.95 14.11
C ALA A 57 0.28 -7.22 13.38
N TYR A 58 0.90 -7.51 12.22
CA TYR A 58 0.54 -8.62 11.33
C TYR A 58 -0.85 -8.54 10.70
N LEU A 59 -1.52 -7.38 10.78
CA LEU A 59 -2.71 -7.11 9.99
C LEU A 59 -2.33 -6.79 8.55
N THR A 60 -3.27 -7.01 7.64
CA THR A 60 -3.20 -6.45 6.28
C THR A 60 -3.65 -4.98 6.31
N PRO A 61 -3.32 -4.16 5.30
CA PRO A 61 -3.67 -2.74 5.29
C PRO A 61 -5.16 -2.48 5.41
N GLN A 62 -6.01 -3.31 4.78
CA GLN A 62 -7.47 -3.13 4.81
C GLN A 62 -8.07 -3.26 6.24
N PRO A 63 -7.86 -4.36 6.99
CA PRO A 63 -8.26 -4.47 8.39
C PRO A 63 -7.68 -3.37 9.29
N PHE A 64 -6.42 -2.99 9.08
CA PHE A 64 -5.80 -1.91 9.87
C PHE A 64 -6.51 -0.56 9.65
N LEU A 65 -6.87 -0.24 8.40
CA LEU A 65 -7.65 0.96 8.10
C LEU A 65 -9.06 0.91 8.69
N ALA A 66 -9.72 -0.25 8.64
CA ALA A 66 -11.03 -0.43 9.26
C ALA A 66 -10.98 -0.20 10.78
N GLN A 67 -10.00 -0.81 11.48
CA GLN A 67 -9.83 -0.65 12.94
C GLN A 67 -9.46 0.78 13.33
N SER A 68 -8.50 1.41 12.63
CA SER A 68 -8.11 2.79 12.91
C SER A 68 -9.23 3.81 12.65
N SER A 69 -10.11 3.54 11.68
CA SER A 69 -11.31 4.37 11.47
C SER A 69 -12.31 4.28 12.63
N SER A 70 -12.43 3.11 13.26
CA SER A 70 -13.25 2.91 14.47
C SER A 70 -12.66 3.65 15.66
N TYR A 71 -11.36 3.51 15.88
CA TYR A 71 -10.64 4.18 16.97
C TYR A 71 -10.74 5.72 16.88
N ARG A 72 -10.64 6.29 15.66
CA ARG A 72 -10.78 7.74 15.47
C ARG A 72 -12.19 8.23 15.82
N LYS A 73 -13.24 7.46 15.51
CA LYS A 73 -14.62 7.81 15.86
C LYS A 73 -14.87 7.80 17.37
N GLU A 74 -14.26 6.87 18.10
CA GLU A 74 -14.39 6.78 19.56
C GLU A 74 -13.71 7.97 20.26
N LEU A 75 -12.56 8.42 19.76
CA LEU A 75 -11.86 9.59 20.30
C LEU A 75 -12.57 10.94 20.07
N GLU A 76 -13.43 11.04 19.06
CA GLU A 76 -14.18 12.27 18.74
C GLU A 76 -15.50 12.40 19.55
N CYS A 77 -15.87 11.40 20.35
CA CYS A 77 -17.10 11.39 21.17
C CYS A 77 -16.90 11.78 22.65
N HIS A 78 -15.81 12.44 23.01
CA HIS A 78 -15.55 12.90 24.39
C HIS A 78 -15.30 14.41 24.48
#